data_AF-A0A510IC99-F1
#
_entry.id   AF-A0A510IC99-F1
#
_cell.length_a   1.000
_cell.length_b   1.000
_cell.length_c   1.000
_cell.angle_alpha   90.00
_cell.angle_beta   90.00
_cell.angle_gamma   90.00
#
_symmetry.space_group_name_H-M   'P 1'
#
loop_
_entity.id
_entity.type
_entity.pdbx_description
1 polymer ?
#
loop_
_entity_poly.entity_id
_entity_poly.type
_entity_poly.pdbx_seq_one_letter_code
_entity_poly.pdbx_strand_id
1 'polypeptide(L)'
;MSDSDNPKAPLYKEIMLPKPAELITLPSYMDCHDHAYTQIVIGLKGQAEFEVRGQGNLVGPGQGCIVTASSDHAFGGVIHQSDILVLNMPKPASNEPEMLQKINNLERSHLYFQLDGQIQKLIQMLVQEMRNHPDDLLLSRACNDTVIALMQRHISAFETSRKESRFDLEAIDRYIEQHLSHKISVAQLAGSVFLGESQFHSLFKDQMGITPHQYVLGKRIDMARDLIEQGNLTLGQIAEFTGFSSQSTFTHTFTRLQGLSPSQYKKQY
;
A
#
# COMPACT_ATOMS: atom_id res chain seq x y z
N MET A 1 -32.92 54.68 -16.51
CA MET A 1 -32.70 54.78 -15.05
C MET A 1 -33.25 53.48 -14.47
N SER A 2 -32.42 52.44 -14.43
CA SER A 2 -31.47 52.09 -13.34
C SER A 2 -32.17 51.10 -12.40
N ASP A 3 -31.95 49.80 -12.54
CA ASP A 3 -30.83 48.98 -12.04
C ASP A 3 -31.12 48.32 -10.68
N SER A 4 -30.41 47.23 -10.41
CA SER A 4 -30.51 46.26 -9.28
C SER A 4 -31.61 45.21 -9.48
N ASP A 5 -31.34 43.98 -9.92
CA ASP A 5 -30.19 43.10 -9.64
C ASP A 5 -29.99 42.94 -8.13
N ASN A 6 -30.64 41.93 -7.55
CA ASN A 6 -30.27 41.41 -6.24
C ASN A 6 -30.03 39.90 -6.35
N PRO A 7 -28.77 39.44 -6.19
CA PRO A 7 -28.36 38.07 -6.44
C PRO A 7 -28.85 37.12 -5.34
N LYS A 8 -29.05 35.86 -5.74
CA LYS A 8 -29.28 34.70 -4.87
C LYS A 8 -28.26 34.71 -3.72
N ALA A 9 -28.76 34.83 -2.49
CA ALA A 9 -27.98 34.51 -1.30
C ALA A 9 -27.62 33.01 -1.35
N PRO A 10 -26.33 32.62 -1.27
CA PRO A 10 -25.97 31.21 -1.23
C PRO A 10 -26.39 30.64 0.14
N LEU A 11 -27.19 29.58 0.06
CA LEU A 11 -27.55 28.71 1.16
C LEU A 11 -26.26 28.16 1.78
N TYR A 12 -25.91 28.64 2.98
CA TYR A 12 -24.79 28.10 3.76
C TYR A 12 -25.02 26.60 3.95
N LYS A 13 -24.23 25.76 3.26
CA LYS A 13 -24.07 24.36 3.63
C LYS A 13 -23.53 24.36 5.05
N GLU A 14 -24.33 23.93 6.02
CA GLU A 14 -23.84 23.56 7.35
C GLU A 14 -22.66 22.61 7.16
N ILE A 15 -21.47 23.07 7.52
CA ILE A 15 -20.26 22.25 7.52
C ILE A 15 -20.41 21.32 8.74
N MET A 16 -21.15 20.22 8.57
CA MET A 16 -21.12 19.10 9.50
C MET A 16 -19.66 18.67 9.67
N LEU A 17 -19.15 18.74 10.89
CA LEU A 17 -17.83 18.19 11.22
C LEU A 17 -17.84 16.69 10.86
N PRO A 18 -16.80 16.18 10.16
CA PRO A 18 -16.75 14.77 9.78
C PRO A 18 -16.73 13.86 11.02
N LYS A 19 -17.26 12.65 10.89
CA LYS A 19 -17.17 11.63 11.96
C LYS A 19 -15.68 11.41 12.30
N PRO A 20 -15.26 11.36 13.57
CA PRO A 20 -13.85 11.19 13.92
C PRO A 20 -13.20 9.96 13.30
N ALA A 21 -13.91 8.83 13.26
CA ALA A 21 -13.54 7.63 12.54
C ALA A 21 -14.71 7.17 11.65
N GLU A 22 -14.41 6.79 10.41
CA GLU A 22 -15.39 6.37 9.43
C GLU A 22 -14.91 5.15 8.63
N LEU A 23 -15.85 4.28 8.27
CA LEU A 23 -15.60 3.14 7.41
C LEU A 23 -16.11 3.45 6.01
N ILE A 24 -15.21 3.39 5.03
CA ILE A 24 -15.52 3.73 3.65
C ILE A 24 -15.20 2.55 2.76
N THR A 25 -16.11 2.21 1.87
CA THR A 25 -15.83 1.29 0.76
C THR A 25 -15.57 2.12 -0.48
N LEU A 26 -14.33 2.07 -0.97
CA LEU A 26 -13.90 2.86 -2.12
C LEU A 26 -14.45 2.28 -3.43
N PRO A 27 -14.84 3.15 -4.38
CA PRO A 27 -15.21 2.71 -5.71
C PRO A 27 -13.99 2.17 -6.48
N SER A 28 -14.25 1.37 -7.51
CA SER A 28 -13.23 0.77 -8.39
C SER A 28 -12.60 1.76 -9.39
N TYR A 29 -12.86 3.06 -9.24
CA TYR A 29 -12.35 4.14 -10.11
C TYR A 29 -11.65 5.20 -9.26
N MET A 30 -10.69 5.90 -9.86
CA MET A 30 -10.03 7.04 -9.22
C MET A 30 -10.98 8.22 -9.13
N ASP A 31 -11.08 8.78 -7.93
CA ASP A 31 -11.74 10.04 -7.65
C ASP A 31 -10.72 11.02 -7.05
N CYS A 32 -10.94 12.31 -7.26
CA CYS A 32 -10.09 13.37 -6.73
C CYS A 32 -10.89 14.16 -5.70
N HIS A 33 -10.31 14.37 -4.52
CA HIS A 33 -10.93 15.22 -3.52
C HIS A 33 -9.92 16.14 -2.83
N ASP A 34 -10.46 17.24 -2.31
CA ASP A 34 -9.75 18.15 -1.43
C ASP A 34 -10.54 18.27 -0.13
N HIS A 35 -9.81 18.30 0.99
CA HIS A 35 -10.38 18.40 2.31
C HIS A 35 -9.52 19.31 3.21
N ALA A 36 -10.19 20.09 4.06
CA ALA A 36 -9.55 21.11 4.87
C ALA A 36 -8.88 20.59 6.15
N TYR A 37 -8.77 19.27 6.36
CA TYR A 37 -8.25 18.62 7.56
C TYR A 37 -7.39 17.40 7.19
N THR A 38 -6.54 16.92 8.10
CA THR A 38 -5.65 15.78 7.81
C THR A 38 -6.41 14.48 8.04
N GLN A 39 -6.27 13.52 7.13
CA GLN A 39 -6.83 12.19 7.26
C GLN A 39 -5.73 11.15 7.42
N ILE A 40 -6.00 10.15 8.25
CA ILE A 40 -5.20 8.92 8.27
C ILE A 40 -6.06 7.83 7.67
N VAL A 41 -5.55 7.18 6.64
CA VAL A 41 -6.26 6.10 5.95
C VAL A 41 -5.56 4.79 6.23
N ILE A 42 -6.34 3.76 6.59
CA ILE A 42 -5.85 2.41 6.88
C ILE A 42 -6.63 1.42 6.03
N GLY A 43 -5.93 0.60 5.25
CA GLY A 43 -6.55 -0.45 4.45
C GLY A 43 -7.05 -1.59 5.33
N LEU A 44 -8.28 -2.04 5.08
CA LEU A 44 -8.93 -3.14 5.80
C LEU A 44 -9.12 -4.36 4.91
N LYS A 45 -9.53 -4.16 3.66
CA LYS A 45 -9.79 -5.21 2.66
C LYS A 45 -9.54 -4.67 1.27
N GLY A 46 -9.06 -5.52 0.36
CA GLY A 46 -8.75 -5.11 -1.00
C GLY A 46 -7.45 -4.30 -1.07
N GLN A 47 -7.25 -3.63 -2.20
CA GLN A 47 -6.10 -2.76 -2.43
C GLN A 47 -6.60 -1.46 -3.07
N ALA A 48 -6.27 -0.35 -2.43
CA ALA A 48 -6.58 0.99 -2.93
C ALA A 48 -5.31 1.76 -3.21
N GLU A 49 -5.26 2.46 -4.33
CA GLU A 49 -4.20 3.39 -4.67
C GLU A 49 -4.51 4.75 -4.07
N PHE A 50 -3.52 5.30 -3.37
CA PHE A 50 -3.56 6.65 -2.83
C PHE A 50 -2.38 7.42 -3.39
N GLU A 51 -2.66 8.53 -4.07
CA GLU A 51 -1.64 9.48 -4.52
C GLU A 51 -1.52 10.63 -3.52
N VAL A 52 -0.46 10.63 -2.73
CA VAL A 52 -0.20 11.71 -1.76
C VAL A 52 1.03 12.49 -2.20
N ARG A 53 0.84 13.80 -2.46
CA ARG A 53 1.91 14.72 -2.92
C ARG A 53 2.62 14.25 -4.19
N GLY A 54 1.88 13.72 -5.17
CA GLY A 54 2.42 13.25 -6.46
C GLY A 54 3.10 11.88 -6.41
N GLN A 55 3.00 11.16 -5.28
CA GLN A 55 3.46 9.78 -5.16
C GLN A 55 2.26 8.86 -4.94
N GLY A 56 1.95 8.04 -5.94
CA GLY A 56 0.97 6.95 -5.84
C GLY A 56 1.57 5.76 -5.09
N ASN A 57 0.81 5.18 -4.15
CA ASN A 57 1.15 3.92 -3.52
C ASN A 57 -0.09 3.09 -3.20
N LEU A 58 0.09 1.78 -3.13
CA LEU A 58 -0.97 0.84 -2.77
C LEU A 58 -1.11 0.76 -1.26
N VAL A 59 -2.36 0.78 -0.80
CA VAL A 59 -2.78 0.62 0.58
C VAL A 59 -3.71 -0.59 0.66
N GLY A 60 -3.16 -1.70 1.13
CA GLY A 60 -3.86 -2.94 1.45
C GLY A 60 -4.06 -3.15 2.96
N PRO A 61 -4.52 -4.35 3.37
CA PRO A 61 -4.81 -4.65 4.76
C PRO A 61 -3.62 -4.41 5.69
N GLY A 62 -3.81 -3.56 6.70
CA GLY A 62 -2.76 -3.21 7.68
C GLY A 62 -1.71 -2.21 7.20
N GLN A 63 -1.79 -1.80 5.93
CA GLN A 63 -1.06 -0.67 5.39
C GLN A 63 -1.87 0.61 5.62
N GLY A 64 -1.21 1.75 5.70
CA GLY A 64 -1.92 3.03 5.78
C GLY A 64 -1.11 4.20 5.26
N CYS A 65 -1.78 5.32 5.08
CA CYS A 65 -1.18 6.56 4.62
C CYS A 65 -1.75 7.77 5.38
N ILE A 66 -1.00 8.87 5.33
CA ILE A 66 -1.41 10.16 5.89
C ILE A 66 -1.67 11.11 4.73
N VAL A 67 -2.90 11.61 4.67
CA VAL A 67 -3.36 12.55 3.66
C VAL A 67 -3.47 13.92 4.31
N THR A 68 -2.58 14.84 3.94
CA THR A 68 -2.49 16.16 4.58
C THR A 68 -3.50 17.14 4.01
N ALA A 69 -4.07 18.00 4.86
CA ALA A 69 -4.86 19.15 4.41
C ALA A 69 -4.00 20.03 3.48
N SER A 70 -4.56 20.48 2.36
CA SER A 70 -3.92 21.31 1.31
C SER A 70 -3.12 20.57 0.23
N SER A 71 -3.38 19.29 0.00
CA SER A 71 -2.86 18.56 -1.16
C SER A 71 -4.05 18.01 -1.95
N ASP A 72 -4.22 18.45 -3.20
CA ASP A 72 -5.06 17.70 -4.15
C ASP A 72 -4.54 16.26 -4.17
N HIS A 73 -5.41 15.29 -3.91
CA HIS A 73 -5.03 13.90 -3.95
C HIS A 73 -6.06 13.06 -4.69
N ALA A 74 -5.55 12.07 -5.42
CA ALA A 74 -6.32 11.10 -6.17
C ALA A 74 -6.30 9.77 -5.41
N PHE A 75 -7.46 9.12 -5.33
CA PHE A 75 -7.63 7.84 -4.63
C PHE A 75 -8.58 6.95 -5.43
N GLY A 76 -8.29 5.64 -5.51
CA GLY A 76 -9.14 4.70 -6.24
C GLY A 76 -8.81 3.24 -5.96
N GLY A 77 -9.81 2.36 -6.00
CA GLY A 77 -9.60 0.92 -5.84
C GLY A 77 -8.87 0.29 -7.04
N VAL A 78 -7.83 -0.52 -6.80
CA VAL A 78 -7.01 -1.14 -7.86
C VAL A 78 -7.57 -2.50 -8.23
N ILE A 79 -8.82 -2.55 -8.69
CA ILE A 79 -9.58 -3.77 -9.05
C ILE A 79 -10.23 -4.40 -7.80
N HIS A 80 -11.57 -4.44 -7.80
CA HIS A 80 -12.48 -4.82 -6.70
C HIS A 80 -12.68 -3.77 -5.60
N GLN A 81 -13.79 -3.91 -4.86
CA GLN A 81 -14.15 -3.03 -3.73
C GLN A 81 -13.07 -3.11 -2.64
N SER A 82 -12.61 -1.95 -2.19
CA SER A 82 -11.63 -1.84 -1.10
C SER A 82 -12.25 -1.17 0.11
N ASP A 83 -12.13 -1.79 1.27
CA ASP A 83 -12.61 -1.22 2.53
C ASP A 83 -11.44 -0.51 3.23
N ILE A 84 -11.69 0.71 3.67
CA ILE A 84 -10.73 1.52 4.40
C ILE A 84 -11.35 2.05 5.70
N LEU A 85 -10.50 2.28 6.69
CA LEU A 85 -10.78 3.08 7.88
C LEU A 85 -10.18 4.47 7.67
N VAL A 86 -10.99 5.50 7.77
CA VAL A 86 -10.58 6.91 7.70
C VAL A 86 -10.68 7.52 9.08
N LEU A 87 -9.57 8.08 9.56
CA LEU A 87 -9.50 8.83 10.81
C LEU A 87 -9.34 10.30 10.49
N ASN A 88 -10.32 11.10 10.88
CA ASN A 88 -10.38 12.52 10.60
C ASN A 88 -9.73 13.29 11.75
N MET A 89 -8.56 13.87 11.48
CA MET A 89 -7.84 14.69 12.45
C MET A 89 -8.31 16.13 12.34
N PRO A 90 -9.01 16.69 13.34
CA PRO A 90 -9.35 18.10 13.32
C PRO A 90 -8.07 18.93 13.24
N LYS A 91 -8.13 20.06 12.53
CA LYS A 91 -7.05 21.05 12.60
C LYS A 91 -6.81 21.38 14.06
N PRO A 92 -5.57 21.26 14.56
CA PRO A 92 -5.29 21.58 15.93
C PRO A 92 -5.73 23.03 16.18
N ALA A 93 -6.43 23.26 17.28
CA ALA A 93 -6.68 24.62 17.72
C ALA A 93 -5.32 25.32 17.86
N SER A 94 -5.24 26.60 17.51
CA SER A 94 -4.01 27.41 17.47
C SER A 94 -3.17 27.38 18.76
N ASN A 95 -3.71 26.83 19.84
CA ASN A 95 -3.15 26.77 21.17
C ASN A 95 -2.72 25.35 21.62
N GLU A 96 -2.73 24.34 20.75
CA GLU A 96 -2.23 22.98 21.07
C GLU A 96 -0.88 22.69 20.40
N PRO A 97 0.23 23.25 20.91
CA PRO A 97 1.55 23.14 20.31
C PRO A 97 2.03 21.69 20.22
N GLU A 98 1.65 20.82 21.17
CA GLU A 98 1.98 19.40 21.10
C GLU A 98 1.27 18.68 19.96
N MET A 99 -0.02 18.92 19.73
CA MET A 99 -0.76 18.29 18.65
C MET A 99 -0.28 18.80 17.28
N LEU A 100 0.01 20.10 17.18
CA LEU A 100 0.65 20.73 16.02
C LEU A 100 2.02 20.11 15.70
N GLN A 101 2.88 19.92 16.71
CA GLN A 101 4.18 19.26 16.51
C GLN A 101 4.03 17.78 16.14
N LYS A 102 3.09 17.07 16.77
CA LYS A 102 2.80 15.66 16.49
C LYS A 102 2.33 15.49 15.03
N ILE A 103 1.41 16.31 14.56
CA ILE A 103 0.93 16.30 13.16
C ILE A 103 2.07 16.68 12.22
N ASN A 104 2.78 17.79 12.45
CA ASN A 104 3.90 18.23 11.59
C ASN A 104 5.04 17.19 11.47
N ASN A 105 5.32 16.43 12.53
CA ASN A 105 6.31 15.36 12.48
C ASN A 105 5.82 14.17 11.64
N LEU A 106 4.57 13.76 11.83
CA LEU A 106 3.92 12.72 11.01
C LEU A 106 3.90 13.09 9.52
N GLU A 107 3.59 14.35 9.20
CA GLU A 107 3.57 14.89 7.84
C GLU A 107 4.94 14.89 7.14
N ARG A 108 6.03 14.88 7.91
CA ARG A 108 7.41 15.00 7.40
C ARG A 108 8.11 13.67 7.26
N SER A 109 7.84 12.71 8.14
CA SER A 109 8.60 11.46 8.18
C SER A 109 7.91 10.26 7.51
N HIS A 110 6.56 10.17 7.48
CA HIS A 110 5.88 8.92 7.04
C HIS A 110 4.52 9.14 6.35
N LEU A 111 4.54 9.46 5.05
CA LEU A 111 3.31 9.51 4.22
C LEU A 111 2.63 8.14 4.10
N TYR A 112 3.40 7.05 4.21
CA TYR A 112 2.92 5.66 4.22
C TYR A 112 3.54 4.89 5.38
N PHE A 113 2.78 3.96 5.95
CA PHE A 113 3.21 3.14 7.10
C PHE A 113 2.62 1.73 7.06
N GLN A 114 3.29 0.82 7.78
CA GLN A 114 2.81 -0.53 8.05
C GLN A 114 2.51 -0.69 9.53
N LEU A 115 1.34 -1.25 9.83
CA LEU A 115 0.96 -1.63 11.19
C LEU A 115 1.44 -3.06 11.47
N ASP A 116 1.87 -3.31 12.71
CA ASP A 116 2.20 -4.67 13.14
C ASP A 116 0.93 -5.53 13.30
N GLY A 117 1.12 -6.84 13.40
CA GLY A 117 0.01 -7.79 13.51
C GLY A 117 -0.85 -7.65 14.77
N GLN A 118 -0.33 -7.06 15.85
CA GLN A 118 -1.11 -6.83 17.08
C GLN A 118 -2.06 -5.64 16.89
N ILE A 119 -1.55 -4.52 16.37
CA ILE A 119 -2.35 -3.33 16.07
C ILE A 119 -3.43 -3.68 15.02
N GLN A 120 -3.07 -4.44 13.98
CA GLN A 120 -4.04 -4.85 12.96
C GLN A 120 -5.22 -5.61 13.57
N LYS A 121 -4.97 -6.56 14.49
CA LYS A 121 -6.03 -7.31 15.18
C LYS A 121 -6.93 -6.39 16.01
N LEU A 122 -6.34 -5.45 16.74
CA LEU A 122 -7.09 -4.50 17.55
C LEU A 122 -7.97 -3.60 16.67
N ILE A 123 -7.43 -3.08 15.56
CA ILE A 123 -8.19 -2.29 14.59
C ILE A 123 -9.34 -3.13 14.02
N GLN A 124 -9.11 -4.39 13.65
CA GLN A 124 -10.17 -5.26 13.16
C GLN A 124 -11.31 -5.42 14.18
N MET A 125 -11.00 -5.56 15.47
CA MET A 125 -12.03 -5.60 16.53
C MET A 125 -12.82 -4.29 16.63
N LEU A 126 -12.13 -3.14 16.61
CA LEU A 126 -12.77 -1.82 16.66
C LEU A 126 -13.66 -1.58 15.43
N VAL A 127 -13.17 -1.93 14.24
CA VAL A 127 -13.90 -1.84 12.97
C VAL A 127 -15.15 -2.71 13.01
N GLN A 128 -15.07 -3.92 13.58
CA GLN A 128 -16.24 -4.78 13.70
C GLN A 128 -17.32 -4.16 14.58
N GLU A 129 -16.93 -3.52 15.70
CA GLU A 129 -17.87 -2.83 16.58
C GLU A 129 -18.50 -1.61 15.88
N MET A 130 -17.69 -0.82 15.16
CA MET A 130 -18.18 0.31 14.37
C MET A 130 -19.16 -0.11 13.26
N ARG A 131 -18.95 -1.29 12.64
CA ARG A 131 -19.90 -1.85 11.66
C ARG A 131 -21.24 -2.21 12.30
N ASN A 132 -21.21 -2.70 13.54
CA ASN A 132 -22.42 -3.05 14.28
C ASN A 132 -23.17 -1.80 14.77
N HIS A 133 -22.45 -0.69 15.00
CA HIS A 133 -22.97 0.57 15.55
C HIS A 133 -22.55 1.80 14.71
N PRO A 134 -22.99 1.92 13.44
CA PRO A 134 -22.46 2.91 12.48
C PRO A 134 -22.76 4.37 12.84
N ASP A 135 -23.81 4.62 13.63
CA ASP A 135 -24.23 5.97 14.04
C ASP A 135 -23.78 6.34 15.47
N ASP A 136 -23.02 5.48 16.13
CA ASP A 136 -22.46 5.78 17.44
C ASP A 136 -21.23 6.70 17.32
N LEU A 137 -21.46 8.00 17.54
CA LEU A 137 -20.43 9.02 17.49
C LEU A 137 -19.41 8.88 18.64
N LEU A 138 -19.83 8.37 19.80
CA LEU A 138 -18.92 8.16 20.93
C LEU A 138 -17.96 7.02 20.64
N LEU A 139 -18.46 5.92 20.05
CA LEU A 139 -17.64 4.82 19.59
C LEU A 139 -16.65 5.29 18.52
N SER A 140 -17.12 6.01 17.50
CA SER A 140 -16.28 6.60 16.45
C SER A 140 -15.14 7.45 17.04
N ARG A 141 -15.44 8.30 18.02
CA ARG A 141 -14.44 9.12 18.73
C ARG A 141 -13.44 8.26 19.51
N ALA A 142 -13.92 7.29 20.29
CA ALA A 142 -13.05 6.41 21.08
C ALA A 142 -12.12 5.56 20.20
N CYS A 143 -12.62 5.05 19.07
CA CYS A 143 -11.84 4.34 18.07
C CYS A 143 -10.74 5.24 17.48
N ASN A 144 -11.12 6.46 17.06
CA ASN A 144 -10.17 7.45 16.55
C ASN A 144 -9.02 7.70 17.53
N ASP A 145 -9.36 8.07 18.78
CA ASP A 145 -8.38 8.44 19.79
C ASP A 145 -7.46 7.26 20.16
N THR A 146 -8.02 6.04 20.23
CA THR A 146 -7.26 4.81 20.49
C THR A 146 -6.25 4.53 19.38
N VAL A 147 -6.67 4.58 18.11
CA VAL A 147 -5.79 4.27 16.98
C VAL A 147 -4.69 5.33 16.84
N ILE A 148 -5.01 6.62 17.03
CA ILE A 148 -4.01 7.69 17.04
C ILE A 148 -2.97 7.47 18.14
N ALA A 149 -3.40 7.14 19.36
CA ALA A 149 -2.49 6.89 20.46
C ALA A 149 -1.53 5.71 20.18
N LEU A 150 -2.03 4.64 19.56
CA LEU A 150 -1.21 3.51 19.12
C LEU A 150 -0.20 3.96 18.07
N MET A 151 -0.65 4.65 17.03
CA MET A 151 0.24 5.14 15.98
C MET A 151 1.34 6.03 16.53
N GLN A 152 1.05 6.92 17.47
CA GLN A 152 2.07 7.76 18.13
C GLN A 152 3.14 6.95 18.84
N ARG A 153 2.73 5.93 19.61
CA ARG A 153 3.66 5.04 20.33
C ARG A 153 4.53 4.23 19.38
N HIS A 154 3.96 3.75 18.28
CA HIS A 154 4.69 2.98 17.28
C HIS A 154 5.60 3.85 16.43
N ILE A 155 5.18 5.04 15.99
CA ILE A 155 5.99 5.94 15.16
C ILE A 155 7.21 6.45 15.92
N SER A 156 7.05 6.76 17.21
CA SER A 156 8.17 7.14 18.09
C SER A 156 9.20 6.01 18.22
N ALA A 157 8.75 4.75 18.27
CA ALA A 157 9.64 3.58 18.28
C ALA A 157 10.29 3.31 16.91
N PHE A 158 9.59 3.59 15.82
CA PHE A 158 10.09 3.43 14.45
C PHE A 158 11.16 4.47 14.07
N GLU A 159 11.12 5.71 14.57
CA GLU A 159 12.17 6.70 14.25
C GLU A 159 13.54 6.31 14.81
N THR A 160 13.59 5.48 15.86
CA THR A 160 14.86 5.00 16.42
C THR A 160 15.44 3.82 15.63
N SER A 161 14.60 3.04 14.90
CA SER A 161 15.05 1.89 14.09
C SER A 161 15.16 2.19 12.59
N ARG A 162 14.44 3.19 12.06
CA ARG A 162 14.34 3.49 10.61
C ARG A 162 15.55 4.19 9.97
N LYS A 163 16.61 4.48 10.73
CA LYS A 163 17.90 4.79 10.08
C LYS A 163 18.45 3.59 9.29
N GLU A 164 17.94 2.38 9.54
CA GLU A 164 18.29 1.18 8.79
C GLU A 164 17.08 0.69 7.96
N SER A 165 17.08 1.11 6.68
CA SER A 165 16.41 0.49 5.54
C SER A 165 14.86 0.45 5.45
N ARG A 166 14.29 1.31 4.59
CA ARG A 166 12.95 1.10 3.97
C ARG A 166 12.96 0.01 2.87
N PHE A 167 14.12 -0.60 2.61
CA PHE A 167 14.32 -1.66 1.65
C PHE A 167 14.49 -2.98 2.41
N ASP A 168 13.37 -3.66 2.62
CA ASP A 168 13.37 -4.97 3.26
C ASP A 168 13.39 -6.06 2.19
N LEU A 169 14.58 -6.60 1.92
CA LEU A 169 14.74 -7.67 0.95
C LEU A 169 13.97 -8.94 1.34
N GLU A 170 13.88 -9.25 2.63
CA GLU A 170 13.20 -10.46 3.08
C GLU A 170 11.68 -10.37 2.82
N ALA A 171 11.11 -9.18 3.00
CA ALA A 171 9.72 -8.90 2.61
C ALA A 171 9.53 -9.04 1.09
N ILE A 172 10.46 -8.53 0.28
CA ILE A 172 10.42 -8.62 -1.18
C ILE A 172 10.51 -10.09 -1.63
N ASP A 173 11.43 -10.87 -1.08
CA ASP A 173 11.62 -12.28 -1.40
C ASP A 173 10.38 -13.10 -1.06
N ARG A 174 9.81 -12.88 0.13
CA ARG A 174 8.57 -13.54 0.55
C ARG A 174 7.41 -13.23 -0.38
N TYR A 175 7.29 -11.97 -0.82
CA TYR A 175 6.25 -11.57 -1.77
C TYR A 175 6.44 -12.29 -3.11
N ILE A 176 7.68 -12.32 -3.61
CA ILE A 176 8.04 -12.98 -4.87
C ILE A 176 7.67 -14.46 -4.81
N GLU A 177 8.10 -15.19 -3.77
CA GLU A 177 7.84 -16.62 -3.59
C GLU A 177 6.34 -16.95 -3.56
N GLN A 178 5.54 -16.14 -2.87
CA GLN A 178 4.08 -16.34 -2.78
C GLN A 178 3.35 -16.12 -4.12
N HIS A 179 3.93 -15.33 -5.03
CA HIS A 179 3.27 -14.90 -6.27
C HIS A 179 4.01 -15.37 -7.53
N LEU A 180 5.00 -16.26 -7.38
CA LEU A 180 5.92 -16.65 -8.45
C LEU A 180 5.20 -17.31 -9.64
N SER A 181 4.07 -17.98 -9.41
CA SER A 181 3.25 -18.60 -10.46
C SER A 181 2.43 -17.61 -11.28
N HIS A 182 2.34 -16.35 -10.85
CA HIS A 182 1.55 -15.30 -11.49
C HIS A 182 2.44 -14.16 -12.01
N LYS A 183 1.87 -13.26 -12.81
CA LYS A 183 2.58 -12.06 -13.27
C LYS A 183 2.79 -11.12 -12.07
N ILE A 184 4.05 -10.80 -11.78
CA ILE A 184 4.45 -9.84 -10.76
C ILE A 184 4.82 -8.52 -11.44
N SER A 185 4.16 -7.42 -11.06
CA SER A 185 4.50 -6.08 -11.52
C SER A 185 5.52 -5.41 -10.58
N VAL A 186 6.22 -4.39 -11.08
CA VAL A 186 7.12 -3.57 -10.25
C VAL A 186 6.32 -2.80 -9.19
N ALA A 187 5.13 -2.32 -9.54
CA ALA A 187 4.16 -1.71 -8.60
C ALA A 187 3.85 -2.62 -7.40
N GLN A 188 3.60 -3.90 -7.65
CA GLN A 188 3.29 -4.88 -6.61
C GLN A 188 4.47 -5.10 -5.66
N LEU A 189 5.69 -5.20 -6.20
CA LEU A 189 6.90 -5.33 -5.39
C LEU A 189 7.19 -4.06 -4.59
N ALA A 190 7.04 -2.89 -5.21
CA ALA A 190 7.24 -1.61 -4.56
C ALA A 190 6.23 -1.42 -3.41
N GLY A 191 4.97 -1.78 -3.62
CA GLY A 191 3.92 -1.77 -2.60
C GLY A 191 4.18 -2.73 -1.44
N SER A 192 4.90 -3.84 -1.65
CA SER A 192 5.28 -4.76 -0.56
C SER A 192 6.22 -4.15 0.47
N VAL A 193 6.95 -3.09 0.08
CA VAL A 193 7.90 -2.36 0.93
C VAL A 193 7.57 -0.86 1.06
N PHE A 194 6.34 -0.45 0.74
CA PHE A 194 5.85 0.93 0.91
C PHE A 194 6.66 1.97 0.12
N LEU A 195 7.17 1.59 -1.05
CA LEU A 195 7.89 2.49 -1.95
C LEU A 195 7.07 2.73 -3.22
N GLY A 196 7.18 3.92 -3.80
CA GLY A 196 6.68 4.16 -5.16
C GLY A 196 7.56 3.46 -6.20
N GLU A 197 7.02 3.13 -7.38
CA GLU A 197 7.71 2.35 -8.42
C GLU A 197 9.09 2.90 -8.80
N SER A 198 9.18 4.19 -9.10
CA SER A 198 10.44 4.85 -9.50
C SER A 198 11.50 4.82 -8.40
N GLN A 199 11.07 5.01 -7.15
CA GLN A 199 11.95 4.97 -5.99
C GLN A 199 12.41 3.53 -5.70
N PHE A 200 11.48 2.58 -5.72
CA PHE A 200 11.78 1.16 -5.58
C PHE A 200 12.75 0.69 -6.64
N HIS A 201 12.48 0.99 -7.92
CA HIS A 201 13.35 0.56 -9.01
C HIS A 201 14.78 1.11 -8.86
N SER A 202 14.92 2.39 -8.49
CA SER A 202 16.23 3.01 -8.29
C SER A 202 16.96 2.39 -7.10
N LEU A 203 16.31 2.31 -5.94
CA LEU A 203 16.89 1.71 -4.73
C LEU A 203 17.24 0.24 -4.91
N PHE A 204 16.37 -0.54 -5.56
CA PHE A 204 16.60 -1.95 -5.82
C PHE A 204 17.81 -2.14 -6.72
N LYS A 205 17.92 -1.35 -7.79
CA LYS A 205 19.07 -1.41 -8.70
C LYS A 205 20.36 -0.98 -8.00
N ASP A 206 20.31 0.03 -7.16
CA ASP A 206 21.49 0.51 -6.43
C ASP A 206 21.97 -0.52 -5.39
N GLN A 207 21.05 -1.20 -4.70
CA GLN A 207 21.40 -2.20 -3.69
C GLN A 207 21.77 -3.57 -4.27
N MET A 208 21.09 -3.99 -5.35
CA MET A 208 21.24 -5.34 -5.92
C MET A 208 22.08 -5.40 -7.19
N GLY A 209 22.38 -4.25 -7.79
CA GLY A 209 23.07 -4.16 -9.07
C GLY A 209 22.25 -4.60 -10.29
N ILE A 210 21.02 -5.09 -10.09
CA ILE A 210 20.13 -5.60 -11.14
C ILE A 210 18.71 -5.06 -10.97
N THR A 211 17.92 -5.08 -12.05
CA THR A 211 16.54 -4.56 -11.98
C THR A 211 15.61 -5.54 -11.27
N PRO A 212 14.50 -5.08 -10.66
CA PRO A 212 13.52 -5.97 -10.02
C PRO A 212 13.00 -7.07 -10.94
N HIS A 213 12.80 -6.75 -12.23
CA HIS A 213 12.36 -7.74 -13.22
C HIS A 213 13.43 -8.83 -13.46
N GLN A 214 14.71 -8.45 -13.52
CA GLN A 214 15.80 -9.42 -13.65
C GLN A 214 15.90 -10.32 -12.43
N TYR A 215 15.70 -9.75 -11.23
CA TYR A 215 15.70 -10.49 -9.99
C TYR A 215 14.58 -11.54 -9.92
N VAL A 216 13.34 -11.14 -10.26
CA VAL A 216 12.20 -12.07 -10.35
C VAL A 216 12.45 -13.18 -11.37
N LEU A 217 13.03 -12.86 -12.54
CA LEU A 217 13.39 -13.87 -13.53
C LEU A 217 14.41 -14.87 -12.97
N GLY A 218 15.39 -14.41 -12.19
CA GLY A 218 16.35 -15.28 -11.50
C GLY A 218 15.64 -16.29 -10.60
N LYS A 219 14.79 -15.79 -9.69
CA LYS A 219 14.00 -16.64 -8.77
C LYS A 219 13.12 -17.65 -9.51
N ARG A 220 12.53 -17.28 -10.66
CA ARG A 220 11.76 -18.21 -11.52
C ARG A 220 12.61 -19.32 -12.11
N ILE A 221 13.84 -19.01 -12.53
CA ILE A 221 14.77 -20.02 -13.03
C ILE A 221 15.27 -20.93 -11.91
N ASP A 222 15.52 -20.41 -10.72
CA ASP A 222 15.92 -21.21 -9.57
C ASP A 222 14.83 -22.24 -9.22
N MET A 223 13.56 -21.81 -9.10
CA MET A 223 12.44 -22.72 -8.93
C MET A 223 12.30 -23.74 -10.09
N ALA A 224 12.53 -23.30 -11.34
CA ALA A 224 12.48 -24.20 -12.48
C ALA A 224 13.54 -25.30 -12.41
N ARG A 225 14.75 -25.00 -11.91
CA ARG A 225 15.80 -25.99 -11.72
C ARG A 225 15.37 -27.06 -10.72
N ASP A 226 14.86 -26.62 -9.57
CA ASP A 226 14.37 -27.53 -8.53
C ASP A 226 13.26 -28.46 -9.07
N LEU A 227 12.35 -27.92 -9.87
CA LEU A 227 11.27 -28.71 -10.49
C LEU A 227 11.77 -29.67 -11.58
N ILE A 228 12.82 -29.32 -12.33
CA ILE A 228 13.43 -30.21 -13.31
C ILE A 228 14.13 -31.37 -12.60
N GLU A 229 14.89 -31.09 -11.54
CA GLU A 229 15.63 -32.09 -10.75
C GLU A 229 14.69 -33.08 -10.04
N GLN A 230 13.48 -32.65 -9.67
CA GLN A 230 12.44 -33.55 -9.16
C GLN A 230 11.87 -34.52 -10.21
N GLY A 231 12.06 -34.26 -11.51
CA GLY A 231 11.73 -35.18 -12.61
C GLY A 231 10.25 -35.36 -12.97
N ASN A 232 9.31 -34.83 -12.17
CA ASN A 232 7.89 -35.16 -12.24
C ASN A 232 7.06 -34.35 -13.27
N LEU A 233 7.62 -33.27 -13.81
CA LEU A 233 6.90 -32.33 -14.67
C LEU A 233 7.49 -32.24 -16.08
N THR A 234 6.64 -31.96 -17.07
CA THR A 234 7.05 -31.59 -18.43
C THR A 234 7.57 -30.14 -18.45
N LEU A 235 8.41 -29.80 -19.44
CA LEU A 235 8.93 -28.42 -19.56
C LEU A 235 7.83 -27.38 -19.78
N GLY A 236 6.72 -27.76 -20.42
CA GLY A 236 5.55 -26.89 -20.56
C GLY A 236 4.89 -26.60 -19.21
N GLN A 237 4.68 -27.64 -18.38
CA GLN A 237 4.14 -27.48 -17.03
C GLN A 237 5.08 -26.64 -16.15
N ILE A 238 6.40 -26.88 -16.22
CA ILE A 238 7.37 -26.11 -15.43
C ILE A 238 7.32 -24.62 -15.82
N ALA A 239 7.22 -24.30 -17.11
CA ALA A 239 7.07 -22.93 -17.57
C ALA A 239 5.82 -22.26 -16.98
N GLU A 240 4.69 -22.99 -16.95
CA GLU A 240 3.43 -22.50 -16.37
C GLU A 240 3.54 -22.32 -14.84
N PHE A 241 4.06 -23.31 -14.10
CA PHE A 241 4.20 -23.25 -12.64
C PHE A 241 5.15 -22.14 -12.18
N THR A 242 6.16 -21.84 -12.98
CA THR A 242 7.12 -20.76 -12.70
C THR A 242 6.69 -19.43 -13.33
N GLY A 243 5.45 -19.36 -13.81
CA GLY A 243 4.73 -18.17 -14.30
C GLY A 243 5.32 -17.51 -15.56
N PHE A 244 5.98 -18.28 -16.43
CA PHE A 244 6.30 -17.83 -17.78
C PHE A 244 5.06 -17.86 -18.67
N SER A 245 4.95 -16.88 -19.57
CA SER A 245 3.84 -16.78 -20.52
C SER A 245 3.84 -17.88 -21.59
N SER A 246 4.98 -18.52 -21.83
CA SER A 246 5.10 -19.65 -22.76
C SER A 246 6.35 -20.48 -22.47
N GLN A 247 6.33 -21.74 -22.89
CA GLN A 247 7.50 -22.62 -22.85
C GLN A 247 8.68 -22.07 -23.67
N SER A 248 8.42 -21.36 -24.76
CA SER A 248 9.46 -20.72 -25.59
C SER A 248 10.20 -19.63 -24.82
N THR A 249 9.45 -18.74 -24.14
CA THR A 249 10.01 -17.68 -23.29
C THR A 249 10.82 -18.26 -22.14
N PHE A 250 10.29 -19.30 -21.50
CA PHE A 250 10.99 -20.05 -20.45
C PHE A 250 12.31 -20.62 -20.98
N THR A 251 12.28 -21.36 -22.10
CA THR A 251 13.46 -22.01 -22.69
C THR A 251 14.56 -21.01 -23.02
N HIS A 252 14.19 -19.89 -23.65
CA HIS A 252 15.13 -18.84 -23.99
C HIS A 252 15.76 -18.21 -22.73
N THR A 253 14.93 -17.92 -21.72
CA THR A 253 15.40 -17.31 -20.47
C THR A 253 16.29 -18.24 -19.66
N PHE A 254 15.89 -19.51 -19.52
CA PHE A 254 16.65 -20.53 -18.82
C PHE A 254 18.01 -20.75 -19.50
N THR A 255 18.04 -20.90 -20.82
CA THR A 255 19.30 -21.07 -21.57
C THR A 255 20.23 -19.88 -21.39
N ARG A 256 19.69 -18.66 -21.42
CA ARG A 256 20.48 -17.43 -21.22
C ARG A 256 21.09 -17.34 -19.82
N LEU A 257 20.38 -17.79 -18.78
CA LEU A 257 20.83 -17.66 -17.39
C LEU A 257 21.67 -18.88 -16.92
N GLN A 258 21.40 -20.08 -17.42
CA GLN A 258 22.08 -21.33 -17.02
C GLN A 258 23.15 -21.78 -18.02
N GLY A 259 23.21 -21.19 -19.21
CA GLY A 259 24.18 -21.54 -20.26
C GLY A 259 23.83 -22.80 -21.07
N LEU A 260 22.76 -23.50 -20.72
CA LEU A 260 22.31 -24.74 -21.35
C LEU A 260 20.78 -24.82 -21.35
N SER A 261 20.19 -25.51 -22.32
CA SER A 261 18.72 -25.57 -22.46
C SER A 261 18.07 -26.42 -21.36
N PRO A 262 16.81 -26.14 -20.96
CA PRO A 262 16.08 -26.96 -19.98
C PRO A 262 16.06 -28.45 -20.33
N SER A 263 15.93 -28.79 -21.62
CA SER A 263 15.95 -30.18 -22.10
C SER A 263 17.31 -30.84 -21.91
N GLN A 264 18.41 -30.08 -22.04
CA GLN A 264 19.76 -30.58 -21.76
C GLN A 264 19.99 -30.71 -20.25
N TYR A 265 19.53 -29.74 -19.46
CA TYR A 265 19.59 -29.80 -17.99
C TYR A 265 18.85 -31.04 -17.47
N LYS A 266 17.62 -31.28 -17.96
CA LYS A 266 16.80 -32.44 -17.60
C LYS A 266 17.41 -33.79 -18.01
N LYS A 267 18.40 -33.84 -18.90
CA LYS A 267 19.11 -35.09 -19.23
C LYS A 267 20.25 -35.39 -18.27
N GLN A 268 20.69 -34.40 -17.49
CA GLN A 268 21.79 -34.53 -16.54
C GLN A 268 21.33 -35.00 -15.14
N TYR A 269 20.02 -34.94 -14.88
CA TYR A 269 19.36 -35.33 -13.62
C TYR A 269 18.19 -36.27 -13.94
#